data_AF-A0A8T5RZN2-F1
#
_entry.id   AF-A0A8T5RZN2-F1
#
_cell.length_a   1.000
_cell.length_b   1.000
_cell.length_c   1.000
_cell.angle_alpha   90.00
_cell.angle_beta   90.00
_cell.angle_gamma   90.00
#
_symmetry.space_group_name_H-M   'P 1'
#
loop_
_entity.id
_entity.type
_entity.pdbx_description
1 polymer ?
#
loop_
_entity_poly.entity_id
_entity_poly.type
_entity_poly.pdbx_seq_one_letter_code
_entity_poly.pdbx_strand_id
1 'polypeptide(L)'
;SDEIIRINKKYLEDKATKYELNPISMTMFGGIWDFNQISKIYRKFIEAEKENFIAAGFKETEPGVYDTRDWDEIREWAIELAKKI
;
A
#
# COMPACT_ATOMS: atom_id res chain seq x y z
N SER A 1 2.39 5.34 14.89
CA SER A 1 1.32 5.68 15.84
C SER A 1 0.32 4.53 15.89
N ASP A 2 -0.17 4.18 17.08
CA ASP A 2 -1.17 3.10 17.27
C ASP A 2 -2.43 3.30 16.43
N GLU A 3 -2.76 4.56 16.13
CA GLU A 3 -3.86 4.92 15.24
C GLU A 3 -3.69 4.40 13.82
N ILE A 4 -2.49 4.52 13.24
CA ILE A 4 -2.19 4.05 11.88
C ILE A 4 -2.33 2.54 11.82
N ILE A 5 -1.84 1.83 12.84
CA ILE A 5 -1.96 0.36 12.95
C ILE A 5 -3.44 -0.05 12.96
N ARG A 6 -4.27 0.65 13.75
CA ARG A 6 -5.71 0.39 13.82
C ARG A 6 -6.42 0.63 12.49
N ILE A 7 -6.09 1.73 11.81
CA ILE A 7 -6.66 2.07 10.49
C ILE A 7 -6.29 0.99 9.47
N ASN A 8 -5.00 0.61 9.42
CA ASN A 8 -4.51 -0.41 8.50
C ASN A 8 -5.17 -1.76 8.76
N LYS A 9 -5.28 -2.17 10.03
CA LYS A 9 -5.96 -3.41 10.41
C LYS A 9 -7.42 -3.42 9.95
N LYS A 10 -8.17 -2.36 10.27
CA LYS A 10 -9.57 -2.24 9.85
C LYS A 10 -9.71 -2.29 8.32
N TYR A 11 -8.85 -1.59 7.60
CA TYR A 11 -8.85 -1.60 6.14
C TYR A 11 -8.65 -3.01 5.58
N LEU A 12 -7.68 -3.77 6.11
CA LEU A 12 -7.44 -5.16 5.68
C LEU A 12 -8.60 -6.08 6.01
N GLU A 13 -9.20 -5.96 7.20
CA GLU A 13 -10.40 -6.71 7.60
C GLU A 13 -11.58 -6.42 6.68
N ASP A 14 -11.87 -5.14 6.41
CA ASP A 14 -12.95 -4.72 5.52
C ASP A 14 -12.75 -5.27 4.09
N LYS A 15 -11.50 -5.33 3.61
CA LYS A 15 -11.15 -5.94 2.31
C LYS A 15 -11.33 -7.45 2.32
N ALA A 16 -10.85 -8.14 3.37
CA ALA A 16 -11.02 -9.58 3.50
C ALA A 16 -12.51 -9.96 3.52
N THR A 17 -13.33 -9.23 4.27
CA THR A 17 -14.79 -9.43 4.28
C THR A 17 -15.42 -9.15 2.91
N LYS A 18 -15.09 -8.01 2.28
CA LYS A 18 -15.68 -7.63 0.98
C LYS A 18 -15.45 -8.68 -0.12
N TYR A 19 -14.30 -9.34 -0.10
CA TYR A 19 -13.89 -10.31 -1.11
C TYR A 19 -13.97 -11.76 -0.60
N GLU A 20 -14.62 -12.00 0.55
CA GLU A 20 -14.81 -13.32 1.16
C GLU A 20 -13.49 -14.12 1.31
N LEU A 21 -12.41 -13.41 1.64
CA LEU A 21 -11.09 -14.00 1.82
C LEU A 21 -10.94 -14.51 3.25
N ASN A 22 -10.29 -15.66 3.40
CA ASN A 22 -9.84 -16.18 4.68
C ASN A 22 -8.31 -16.16 4.76
N PRO A 23 -7.69 -14.97 4.96
CA PRO A 23 -6.24 -14.83 4.94
C PRO A 23 -5.59 -15.52 6.15
N ILE A 24 -4.51 -16.24 5.90
CA ILE A 24 -3.69 -16.86 6.96
C ILE A 24 -2.86 -15.83 7.75
N SER A 25 -2.62 -14.65 7.17
CA SER A 25 -1.91 -13.53 7.79
C SER A 25 -2.26 -12.21 7.06
N MET A 26 -2.21 -11.08 7.76
CA MET A 26 -2.56 -9.75 7.25
C MET A 26 -1.52 -8.71 7.68
N THR A 27 -0.92 -8.02 6.72
CA THR A 27 0.08 -6.95 6.94
C THR A 27 0.05 -5.96 5.76
N MET A 28 0.40 -4.69 6.00
CA MET A 28 0.54 -3.67 4.95
C MET A 28 2.01 -3.30 4.78
N PHE A 29 2.48 -3.28 3.53
CA PHE A 29 3.87 -2.98 3.17
C PHE A 29 3.98 -1.76 2.25
N GLY A 30 3.00 -0.85 2.28
CA GLY A 30 2.83 0.19 1.27
C GLY A 30 1.82 -0.20 0.19
N GLY A 31 1.90 0.40 -1.01
CA GLY A 31 0.93 0.16 -2.07
C GLY A 31 1.32 0.76 -3.42
N ILE A 32 0.46 0.55 -4.41
CA ILE A 32 0.57 1.18 -5.72
C ILE A 32 -0.30 2.44 -5.72
N TRP A 33 0.31 3.56 -6.05
CA TRP A 33 -0.34 4.86 -6.19
C TRP A 33 -0.49 5.19 -7.66
N ASP A 34 -1.70 5.03 -8.19
CA ASP A 34 -2.04 5.39 -9.56
C ASP A 34 -2.80 6.72 -9.57
N PHE A 35 -2.09 7.81 -9.88
CA PHE A 35 -2.68 9.15 -9.98
C PHE A 35 -3.61 9.30 -11.19
N ASN A 36 -3.56 8.38 -12.16
CA ASN A 36 -4.44 8.38 -13.33
C ASN A 36 -5.86 7.93 -12.97
N GLN A 37 -6.00 7.01 -12.00
CA GLN A 37 -7.29 6.52 -11.53
C GLN A 37 -8.00 7.46 -10.56
N ILE A 38 -7.31 8.50 -10.09
CA ILE A 38 -7.88 9.49 -9.17
C ILE A 38 -8.63 10.55 -9.96
N SER A 39 -9.84 10.88 -9.50
CA SER A 39 -10.69 11.85 -10.17
C SER A 39 -10.00 13.21 -10.30
N LYS A 40 -10.30 13.96 -11.36
CA LYS A 40 -9.64 15.25 -11.66
C LYS A 40 -9.70 16.26 -10.51
N ILE A 41 -10.76 16.21 -9.69
CA ILE A 41 -10.93 17.07 -8.52
C ILE A 41 -9.92 16.68 -7.44
N TYR A 42 -9.87 15.40 -7.09
CA TYR A 42 -8.94 14.90 -6.06
C TYR A 42 -7.49 14.99 -6.51
N ARG A 43 -7.20 14.82 -7.81
CA ARG A 43 -5.85 14.90 -8.37
C ARG A 43 -5.11 16.20 -7.99
N LYS A 44 -5.80 17.34 -8.03
CA LYS A 44 -5.21 18.64 -7.65
C LYS A 44 -4.83 18.75 -6.18
N PHE A 45 -5.52 18.03 -5.29
CA PHE A 45 -5.24 18.05 -3.86
C PHE A 45 -4.05 17.16 -3.49
N ILE A 46 -3.81 16.11 -4.27
CA ILE A 46 -2.73 15.13 -4.01
C ILE A 46 -1.51 15.34 -4.91
N GLU A 47 -1.53 16.34 -5.79
CA GLU A 47 -0.40 16.65 -6.67
C GLU A 47 0.84 17.03 -5.84
N ALA A 48 0.66 17.68 -4.69
CA ALA A 48 1.73 17.91 -3.71
C ALA A 48 2.29 16.61 -3.12
N GLU A 49 1.47 15.57 -2.99
CA GLU A 49 1.90 14.26 -2.49
C GLU A 49 2.75 13.51 -3.52
N LYS A 50 2.50 13.74 -4.81
CA LYS A 50 3.35 13.22 -5.89
C LYS A 50 4.80 13.71 -5.74
N GLU A 51 4.99 14.99 -5.46
CA GLU A 51 6.32 15.58 -5.24
C GLU A 51 7.01 14.97 -4.00
N ASN A 52 6.24 14.66 -2.94
CA ASN A 52 6.76 13.98 -1.75
C ASN A 52 7.30 12.58 -2.10
N PHE A 53 6.65 11.84 -2.99
CA PHE A 53 7.14 10.52 -3.42
C PHE A 53 8.46 10.59 -4.17
N ILE A 54 8.60 11.57 -5.08
CA ILE A 54 9.86 11.80 -5.80
C ILE A 54 10.97 12.16 -4.81
N ALA A 55 10.70 13.07 -3.88
CA ALA A 55 11.66 13.48 -2.85
C ALA A 55 12.06 12.33 -1.91
N ALA A 56 11.14 11.41 -1.61
CA ALA A 56 11.39 10.20 -0.84
C ALA A 56 12.11 9.09 -1.65
N GLY A 57 12.37 9.30 -2.94
CA GLY A 57 13.11 8.38 -3.80
C GLY A 57 12.26 7.30 -4.47
N PHE A 58 10.94 7.36 -4.37
CA PHE A 58 10.06 6.44 -5.10
C PHE A 58 10.06 6.80 -6.58
N LYS A 59 10.26 5.78 -7.43
CA LYS A 59 10.32 5.93 -8.88
C LYS A 59 8.95 5.67 -9.50
N GLU A 60 8.65 6.39 -10.58
CA GLU A 60 7.52 6.03 -11.43
C GLU A 60 7.78 4.66 -12.06
N THR A 61 6.79 3.78 -11.94
CA THR A 61 6.75 2.48 -12.64
C THR A 61 6.10 2.62 -14.02
N GLU A 62 5.14 3.54 -14.12
CA GLU A 62 4.50 4.02 -15.34
C GLU A 62 4.18 5.51 -15.16
N PRO A 63 3.87 6.28 -16.22
CA PRO A 63 3.55 7.70 -16.10
C PRO A 63 2.44 7.97 -15.07
N GLY A 64 2.80 8.62 -13.95
CA GLY A 64 1.87 8.90 -12.86
C GLY A 64 1.52 7.70 -11.96
N VAL A 65 2.28 6.61 -12.02
CA VAL A 65 2.10 5.41 -11.18
C VAL A 65 3.36 5.17 -10.35
N TYR A 66 3.21 5.10 -9.03
CA TYR A 66 4.31 4.92 -8.09
C TYR A 66 4.10 3.64 -7.29
N ASP A 67 5.14 2.82 -7.19
CA ASP A 67 5.16 1.67 -6.31
C ASP A 67 5.88 2.05 -5.02
N THR A 68 5.14 2.14 -3.91
CA THR A 68 5.69 2.43 -2.57
C THR A 68 5.77 1.17 -1.72
N ARG A 69 5.71 -0.02 -2.32
CA ARG A 69 5.83 -1.28 -1.60
C ARG A 69 7.27 -1.54 -1.17
N ASP A 70 7.47 -1.92 0.08
CA ASP A 70 8.75 -2.44 0.55
C ASP A 70 8.89 -3.91 0.12
N TRP A 71 9.56 -4.11 -1.01
CA TRP A 71 9.73 -5.45 -1.59
C TRP A 71 10.65 -6.36 -0.77
N ASP A 72 11.59 -5.78 -0.02
CA ASP A 72 12.49 -6.57 0.81
C ASP A 72 11.75 -7.06 2.05
N GLU A 73 10.99 -6.18 2.72
CA GLU A 73 10.14 -6.55 3.85
C GLU A 73 9.06 -7.57 3.46
N ILE A 74 8.44 -7.43 2.28
CA ILE A 74 7.48 -8.41 1.75
C ILE A 74 8.13 -9.79 1.60
N ARG A 75 9.34 -9.86 1.03
CA ARG A 75 10.04 -11.13 0.80
C ARG A 75 10.41 -11.79 2.12
N GLU A 76 10.96 -11.04 3.06
CA GLU A 76 11.31 -11.53 4.38
C GLU A 76 10.07 -12.03 5.14
N TRP A 77 8.99 -11.25 5.15
CA TRP A 77 7.73 -11.64 5.76
C TRP A 77 7.17 -12.93 5.16
N ALA A 78 7.20 -13.07 3.84
CA ALA A 78 6.71 -14.27 3.17
C ALA A 78 7.53 -15.52 3.53
N ILE A 79 8.87 -15.39 3.62
CA ILE A 79 9.76 -16.47 4.05
C ILE A 79 9.45 -16.87 5.50
N GLU A 80 9.31 -15.90 6.40
CA GLU A 80 9.02 -16.16 7.81
C GLU A 80 7.62 -16.75 8.02
N LEU A 81 6.64 -16.33 7.23
CA LEU A 81 5.31 -16.91 7.24
C LEU A 81 5.35 -18.38 6.76
N ALA A 82 6.06 -18.66 5.67
CA ALA A 82 6.18 -20.01 5.12
C ALA A 82 6.84 -21.01 6.10
N LYS A 83 7.75 -20.56 6.96
CA LYS A 83 8.36 -21.39 8.01
C LYS A 83 7.40 -21.75 9.16
N LYS A 84 6.31 -21.00 9.32
CA LYS A 84 5.34 -21.14 10.42
C LYS A 84 4.10 -21.96 10.04
N ILE A 85 3.93 -22.25 8.75
CA ILE A 85 2.83 -23.04 8.18
C ILE A 85 3.26 -24.50 8.08
#